data_AF-A0A7W2B1J8-F1
#
_entry.id   AF-A0A7W2B1J8-F1
#
_cell.length_a   1.000
_cell.length_b   1.000
_cell.length_c   1.000
_cell.angle_alpha   90.00
_cell.angle_beta   90.00
_cell.angle_gamma   90.00
#
_symmetry.space_group_name_H-M   'P 1'
#
loop_
_entity.id
_entity.type
_entity.pdbx_description
1 polymer ?
#
loop_
_entity_poly.entity_id
_entity_poly.type
_entity_poly.pdbx_seq_one_letter_code
_entity_poly.pdbx_strand_id
1 'polypeptide(L)'
;MKKIVLTTLVVVIAGFVMFSVGGALYYMDAMAEMAAAFPDAMKAEPDMTMGLANMIVISLLTTISFDRMGISTPASGAKAGAWFMGLLFLAFNTQMLTMYNTMDLNFAALDTVISAVMGAVLGAACGFGLGRFKN
;
A
#
# COMPACT_ATOMS: atom_id res chain seq x y z
N MET A 1 16.47 15.81 -5.32
CA MET A 1 16.59 14.33 -5.24
C MET A 1 16.74 13.80 -3.81
N LYS A 2 17.65 14.35 -2.97
CA LYS A 2 17.82 13.94 -1.56
C LYS A 2 16.50 13.87 -0.77
N LYS A 3 15.66 14.92 -0.85
CA LYS A 3 14.31 14.96 -0.26
C LYS A 3 13.46 13.74 -0.60
N ILE A 4 13.38 13.39 -1.89
CA ILE A 4 12.56 12.27 -2.38
C ILE A 4 13.08 10.95 -1.79
N VAL A 5 14.39 10.70 -1.88
CA VAL A 5 15.00 9.47 -1.37
C VAL A 5 14.75 9.30 0.14
N LEU A 6 15.00 10.34 0.94
CA LEU A 6 14.81 10.28 2.39
C LEU A 6 13.34 10.11 2.77
N THR A 7 12.42 10.81 2.10
CA THR A 7 10.98 10.61 2.31
C THR A 7 10.55 9.20 1.93
N THR A 8 11.00 8.68 0.79
CA THR A 8 10.66 7.31 0.36
C THR A 8 11.10 6.28 1.38
N LEU A 9 12.29 6.43 1.99
CA LEU A 9 12.73 5.55 3.08
C LEU A 9 11.78 5.61 4.30
N VAL A 10 11.33 6.82 4.69
CA VAL A 10 10.34 6.99 5.77
C VAL A 10 9.02 6.29 5.44
N VAL A 11 8.55 6.41 4.20
CA VAL A 11 7.31 5.78 3.73
C VAL A 11 7.45 4.26 3.68
N VAL A 12 8.61 3.72 3.24
CA VAL A 12 8.90 2.28 3.27
C VAL A 12 8.85 1.73 4.69
N ILE A 13 9.44 2.43 5.67
CA ILE A 13 9.39 2.00 7.07
C ILE A 13 7.95 2.00 7.60
N ALA A 14 7.17 3.04 7.31
CA ALA A 14 5.76 3.09 7.67
C ALA A 14 4.96 1.95 6.99
N GLY A 15 5.27 1.65 5.73
CA GLY A 15 4.70 0.54 4.98
C GLY A 15 5.00 -0.81 5.61
N PHE A 16 6.24 -1.06 6.02
CA PHE A 16 6.61 -2.30 6.71
C PHE A 16 5.74 -2.55 7.94
N VAL A 17 5.52 -1.52 8.77
CA VAL A 17 4.68 -1.63 9.96
C VAL A 17 3.24 -1.95 9.57
N MET A 18 2.67 -1.20 8.62
CA MET A 18 1.28 -1.39 8.21
C MET A 18 1.03 -2.74 7.53
N PHE A 19 1.93 -3.20 6.66
CA PHE A 19 1.82 -4.49 6.00
C PHE A 19 2.07 -5.66 6.95
N SER A 20 2.94 -5.52 7.95
CA SER A 20 3.11 -6.57 8.97
C SER A 20 1.83 -6.75 9.79
N VAL A 21 1.20 -5.64 10.18
CA VAL A 21 -0.06 -5.66 10.94
C VAL A 21 -1.23 -6.15 10.07
N GLY A 22 -1.40 -5.59 8.87
CA GLY A 22 -2.46 -6.01 7.95
C GLY A 22 -2.30 -7.45 7.48
N GLY A 23 -1.06 -7.89 7.25
CA GLY A 23 -0.72 -9.27 6.92
C GLY A 23 -1.22 -10.24 7.98
N ALA A 24 -0.78 -10.03 9.23
CA ALA A 24 -1.14 -10.91 10.34
C ALA A 24 -2.64 -10.91 10.69
N LEU A 25 -3.34 -9.79 10.48
CA LEU A 25 -4.74 -9.66 10.90
C LEU A 25 -5.76 -10.00 9.80
N TYR A 26 -5.37 -9.98 8.52
CA TYR A 26 -6.33 -10.04 7.42
C TYR A 26 -5.86 -10.86 6.22
N TYR A 27 -4.62 -10.64 5.73
CA TYR A 27 -4.23 -11.22 4.44
C TYR A 27 -3.74 -12.67 4.53
N MET A 28 -3.12 -13.09 5.64
CA MET A 28 -2.48 -14.42 5.71
C MET A 28 -3.49 -15.56 5.58
N ASP A 29 -4.65 -15.48 6.24
CA ASP A 29 -5.68 -16.52 6.17
C ASP A 29 -6.28 -16.61 4.76
N ALA A 30 -6.61 -15.45 4.16
CA ALA A 30 -7.12 -15.38 2.79
C ALA A 30 -6.10 -15.91 1.77
N MET A 31 -4.81 -15.62 1.94
CA MET A 31 -3.75 -16.16 1.07
C MET A 31 -3.65 -17.69 1.20
N ALA A 32 -3.78 -18.24 2.40
CA ALA A 32 -3.73 -19.68 2.63
C ALA A 32 -4.91 -20.40 1.97
N GLU A 33 -6.12 -19.86 2.08
CA GLU A 33 -7.31 -20.39 1.40
C GLU A 33 -7.14 -20.35 -0.13
N MET A 34 -6.65 -19.23 -0.68
CA MET A 34 -6.38 -19.11 -2.12
C MET A 34 -5.30 -20.09 -2.60
N ALA A 35 -4.23 -20.28 -1.82
CA ALA A 35 -3.16 -21.21 -2.15
C ALA A 35 -3.64 -22.67 -2.15
N ALA A 36 -4.54 -23.04 -1.22
CA ALA A 36 -5.15 -24.35 -1.20
C ALA A 36 -6.10 -24.58 -2.39
N ALA A 37 -6.84 -23.55 -2.81
CA ALA A 37 -7.78 -23.63 -3.93
C ALA A 37 -7.07 -23.64 -5.31
N PHE A 38 -5.93 -22.94 -5.43
CA PHE A 38 -5.22 -22.75 -6.70
C PHE A 38 -3.70 -22.96 -6.55
N PRO A 39 -3.25 -24.18 -6.20
CA PRO A 39 -1.86 -24.46 -5.84
C PRO A 39 -0.86 -24.26 -6.98
N ASP A 40 -1.29 -24.41 -8.24
CA ASP A 40 -0.43 -24.20 -9.41
C ASP A 40 -0.28 -22.71 -9.78
N ALA A 41 -1.18 -21.86 -9.30
CA ALA A 41 -1.20 -20.42 -9.60
C ALA A 41 -0.67 -19.55 -8.45
N MET A 42 -0.66 -20.09 -7.22
CA MET A 42 -0.30 -19.36 -6.01
C MET A 42 0.99 -19.91 -5.41
N LYS A 43 1.86 -19.01 -4.92
CA LYS A 43 3.06 -19.44 -4.17
C LYS A 43 2.63 -19.98 -2.80
N ALA A 44 3.25 -21.08 -2.37
CA ALA A 44 3.04 -21.65 -1.04
C ALA A 44 3.46 -20.69 0.09
N GLU A 45 4.52 -19.90 -0.15
CA GLU A 45 4.94 -18.82 0.73
C GLU A 45 5.12 -17.52 -0.07
N PRO A 46 4.81 -16.35 0.53
CA PRO A 46 5.05 -15.07 -0.11
C PRO A 46 6.52 -14.87 -0.49
N ASP A 47 6.75 -14.37 -1.71
CA ASP A 47 8.09 -13.97 -2.15
C ASP A 47 8.45 -12.60 -1.55
N MET A 48 9.20 -12.65 -0.45
CA MET A 48 9.58 -11.47 0.31
C MET A 48 10.44 -10.47 -0.50
N THR A 49 11.17 -10.95 -1.53
CA THR A 49 11.97 -10.06 -2.38
C THR A 49 11.04 -9.22 -3.26
N MET A 50 10.06 -9.85 -3.90
CA MET A 50 9.06 -9.15 -4.71
C MET A 50 8.14 -8.27 -3.84
N GLY A 51 7.82 -8.71 -2.62
CA GLY A 51 7.09 -7.91 -1.64
C GLY A 51 7.83 -6.62 -1.27
N LEU A 52 9.13 -6.70 -0.97
CA LEU A 52 9.96 -5.53 -0.70
C LEU A 52 10.06 -4.61 -1.92
N ALA A 53 10.26 -5.18 -3.12
CA ALA A 53 10.32 -4.40 -4.36
C ALA A 53 9.01 -3.61 -4.59
N ASN A 54 7.85 -4.26 -4.43
CA ASN A 54 6.54 -3.62 -4.53
C ASN A 54 6.40 -2.45 -3.54
N MET A 55 6.80 -2.65 -2.28
CA MET A 55 6.73 -1.61 -1.25
C MET A 55 7.63 -0.41 -1.55
N ILE A 56 8.82 -0.63 -2.11
CA ILE A 56 9.70 0.46 -2.54
C ILE A 56 9.04 1.23 -3.70
N VAL A 57 8.50 0.53 -4.69
CA VAL A 57 7.86 1.14 -5.86
C VAL A 57 6.64 1.97 -5.46
N ILE A 58 5.75 1.44 -4.63
CA ILE A 58 4.55 2.16 -4.19
C ILE A 58 4.92 3.38 -3.33
N SER A 59 5.93 3.24 -2.46
CA SER A 59 6.43 4.35 -1.63
C SER A 59 7.05 5.46 -2.49
N LEU A 60 7.78 5.10 -3.53
CA LEU A 60 8.37 6.05 -4.47
C LEU A 60 7.28 6.77 -5.28
N LEU A 61 6.29 6.03 -5.79
CA LEU A 61 5.13 6.57 -6.50
C LEU A 61 4.37 7.59 -5.63
N THR A 62 4.06 7.23 -4.38
CA THR A 62 3.40 8.13 -3.43
C THR A 62 4.25 9.36 -3.15
N THR A 63 5.56 9.18 -2.90
CA THR A 63 6.47 10.29 -2.60
C THR A 63 6.54 11.29 -3.75
N ILE A 64 6.72 10.80 -4.99
CA ILE A 64 6.82 11.66 -6.17
C ILE A 64 5.48 12.37 -6.41
N SER A 65 4.37 11.64 -6.35
CA SER A 65 3.03 12.22 -6.53
C SER A 65 2.77 13.33 -5.51
N PHE A 66 3.06 13.08 -4.23
CA PHE A 66 2.76 14.02 -3.16
C PHE A 66 3.68 15.23 -3.18
N ASP A 67 4.93 15.07 -3.60
CA ASP A 67 5.82 16.20 -3.85
C ASP A 67 5.29 17.11 -4.95
N ARG A 68 4.79 16.53 -6.06
CA ARG A 68 4.19 17.29 -7.16
C ARG A 68 2.88 17.97 -6.78
N MET A 69 2.16 17.41 -5.80
CA MET A 69 0.95 18.02 -5.22
C MET A 69 1.25 19.09 -4.17
N GLY A 70 2.52 19.33 -3.82
CA GLY A 70 2.90 20.30 -2.81
C GLY A 70 2.55 19.89 -1.37
N ILE A 71 2.38 18.59 -1.12
CA ILE A 71 2.10 18.07 0.22
C ILE A 71 3.35 18.17 1.09
N SER A 72 3.21 18.74 2.29
CA SER A 72 4.34 18.95 3.20
C SER A 72 3.98 18.87 4.69
N THR A 73 2.79 18.36 5.04
CA THR A 73 2.38 18.15 6.43
C THR A 73 1.77 16.77 6.61
N PRO A 74 1.86 16.16 7.81
CA PRO A 74 1.25 14.86 8.08
C PRO A 74 -0.26 14.87 7.84
N ALA A 75 -0.95 15.95 8.20
CA ALA A 75 -2.40 16.05 8.06
C ALA A 75 -2.86 16.11 6.59
N SER A 76 -2.17 16.89 5.73
CA SER A 76 -2.50 16.89 4.30
C SER A 76 -2.07 15.59 3.63
N GLY A 77 -0.94 15.03 4.04
CA GLY A 77 -0.46 13.73 3.61
C GLY A 77 -1.44 12.60 3.94
N ALA A 78 -2.02 12.57 5.15
CA ALA A 78 -2.97 11.55 5.54
C ALA A 78 -4.25 11.58 4.68
N LYS A 79 -4.81 12.78 4.47
CA LYS A 79 -6.00 12.95 3.62
C LYS A 79 -5.72 12.51 2.19
N ALA A 80 -4.57 12.92 1.64
CA ALA A 80 -4.16 12.53 0.30
C ALA A 80 -3.91 11.02 0.19
N GLY A 81 -3.22 10.45 1.18
CA GLY A 81 -2.91 9.02 1.25
C GLY A 81 -4.14 8.15 1.28
N ALA A 82 -5.16 8.56 2.03
CA ALA A 82 -6.40 7.81 2.16
C ALA A 82 -7.11 7.60 0.82
N TRP A 83 -7.38 8.68 0.09
CA TRP A 83 -8.02 8.54 -1.22
C TRP A 83 -7.06 8.00 -2.28
N PHE A 84 -5.76 8.32 -2.21
CA PHE A 84 -4.79 7.86 -3.20
C PHE A 84 -4.66 6.33 -3.19
N MET A 85 -4.43 5.73 -2.01
CA MET A 85 -4.34 4.27 -1.91
C MET A 85 -5.71 3.60 -1.99
N GLY A 86 -6.75 4.20 -1.41
CA GLY A 86 -8.10 3.67 -1.52
C GLY A 86 -8.55 3.52 -2.98
N LEU A 87 -8.32 4.54 -3.81
CA LEU A 87 -8.67 4.47 -5.24
C LEU A 87 -7.72 3.54 -6.03
N LEU A 88 -6.42 3.51 -5.68
CA LEU A 88 -5.47 2.61 -6.32
C LEU A 88 -5.86 1.13 -6.10
N PHE A 89 -6.19 0.77 -4.86
CA PHE A 89 -6.60 -0.60 -4.54
C PHE A 89 -8.03 -0.90 -4.98
N LEU A 90 -8.94 0.07 -5.01
CA LEU A 90 -10.25 -0.13 -5.65
C LEU A 90 -10.09 -0.50 -7.14
N ALA A 91 -9.19 0.18 -7.86
CA ALA A 91 -8.90 -0.14 -9.25
C ALA A 91 -8.28 -1.55 -9.39
N PHE A 92 -7.32 -1.90 -8.51
CA PHE A 92 -6.74 -3.23 -8.49
C PHE A 92 -7.79 -4.32 -8.19
N ASN A 93 -8.62 -4.13 -7.19
CA ASN A 93 -9.63 -5.10 -6.77
C ASN A 93 -10.72 -5.31 -7.81
N THR A 94 -11.18 -4.22 -8.46
CA THR A 94 -12.13 -4.34 -9.57
C THR A 94 -11.53 -5.06 -10.78
N GLN A 95 -10.24 -4.85 -11.06
CA GLN A 95 -9.52 -5.64 -12.06
C GLN A 95 -9.45 -7.11 -11.67
N MET A 96 -9.12 -7.42 -10.40
CA MET A 96 -9.06 -8.80 -9.91
C MET A 96 -10.41 -9.51 -10.02
N LEU A 97 -11.49 -8.88 -9.59
CA LEU A 97 -12.86 -9.41 -9.71
C LEU A 97 -13.30 -9.61 -11.17
N THR A 98 -12.74 -8.85 -12.09
CA THR A 98 -13.04 -8.98 -13.52
C THR A 98 -12.33 -10.17 -14.14
N MET A 99 -11.09 -10.46 -13.70
CA MET A 99 -10.20 -11.44 -14.33
C MET A 99 -10.17 -12.80 -13.64
N TYR A 100 -10.46 -12.85 -12.34
CA TYR A 100 -10.22 -14.03 -11.52
C TYR A 100 -11.37 -14.31 -10.55
N ASN A 101 -11.56 -15.58 -10.21
CA ASN A 101 -12.50 -16.02 -9.18
C ASN A 101 -11.83 -16.22 -7.81
N THR A 102 -10.61 -15.70 -7.64
CA THR A 102 -9.81 -15.88 -6.42
C THR A 102 -10.25 -14.95 -5.29
N MET A 103 -11.08 -13.94 -5.57
CA MET A 103 -11.51 -12.93 -4.63
C MET A 103 -13.02 -12.69 -4.80
N ASP A 104 -13.74 -12.51 -3.70
CA ASP A 104 -15.15 -12.11 -3.74
C ASP A 104 -15.33 -10.59 -3.54
N LEU A 105 -16.56 -10.11 -3.79
CA LEU A 105 -16.87 -8.69 -3.69
C LEU A 105 -16.73 -8.14 -2.25
N ASN A 106 -17.01 -8.95 -1.23
CA ASN A 106 -16.92 -8.52 0.16
C ASN A 106 -15.45 -8.29 0.56
N PHE A 107 -14.58 -9.23 0.19
CA PHE A 107 -13.15 -9.13 0.39
C PHE A 107 -12.58 -7.92 -0.35
N ALA A 108 -12.95 -7.73 -1.62
CA ALA A 108 -12.52 -6.59 -2.42
C ALA A 108 -12.94 -5.24 -1.82
N ALA A 109 -14.18 -5.14 -1.32
CA ALA A 109 -14.69 -3.93 -0.68
C ALA A 109 -13.95 -3.64 0.64
N LEU A 110 -13.76 -4.66 1.47
CA LEU A 110 -13.05 -4.54 2.73
C LEU A 110 -11.57 -4.18 2.53
N ASP A 111 -10.90 -4.84 1.59
CA ASP A 111 -9.51 -4.53 1.21
C ASP A 111 -9.34 -3.08 0.76
N THR A 112 -10.31 -2.56 0.00
CA THR A 112 -10.32 -1.16 -0.43
C THR A 112 -10.37 -0.20 0.77
N VAL A 113 -11.21 -0.49 1.77
CA VAL A 113 -11.33 0.32 2.98
C VAL A 113 -10.06 0.24 3.82
N ILE A 114 -9.50 -0.95 4.02
CA ILE A 114 -8.24 -1.16 4.72
C ILE A 114 -7.11 -0.40 4.01
N SER A 115 -7.06 -0.46 2.69
CA SER A 115 -6.07 0.24 1.87
C SER A 115 -6.18 1.76 2.00
N ALA A 116 -7.38 2.32 2.16
CA ALA A 116 -7.55 3.73 2.47
C ALA A 116 -7.00 4.08 3.86
N VAL A 117 -7.23 3.23 4.87
CA VAL A 117 -6.68 3.44 6.23
C VAL A 117 -5.15 3.34 6.23
N MET A 118 -4.58 2.32 5.61
CA MET A 118 -3.13 2.17 5.42
C MET A 118 -2.55 3.33 4.63
N GLY A 119 -3.26 3.76 3.58
CA GLY A 119 -2.94 4.93 2.78
C GLY A 119 -2.84 6.19 3.61
N ALA A 120 -3.75 6.41 4.58
CA ALA A 120 -3.69 7.56 5.46
C ALA A 120 -2.39 7.56 6.30
N VAL A 121 -1.97 6.41 6.83
CA VAL A 121 -0.73 6.29 7.61
C VAL A 121 0.50 6.53 6.73
N LEU A 122 0.56 5.88 5.58
CA LEU A 122 1.64 6.05 4.58
C LEU A 122 1.73 7.49 4.11
N GLY A 123 0.58 8.11 3.82
CA GLY A 123 0.47 9.49 3.40
C GLY A 123 0.91 10.47 4.48
N ALA A 124 0.56 10.21 5.74
CA ALA A 124 1.03 11.02 6.87
C ALA A 124 2.56 10.99 6.99
N ALA A 125 3.16 9.79 6.88
CA ALA A 125 4.60 9.60 6.87
C ALA A 125 5.26 10.31 5.69
N CYS A 126 4.64 10.26 4.51
CA CYS A 126 5.11 10.98 3.32
C CYS A 126 5.07 12.50 3.52
N GLY A 127 3.95 13.03 4.03
CA GLY A 127 3.78 14.45 4.29
C GLY A 127 4.74 14.97 5.36
N PHE A 128 5.00 14.17 6.40
CA PHE A 128 6.06 14.42 7.37
C PHE A 128 7.44 14.52 6.69
N GLY A 129 7.82 13.51 5.90
CA GLY A 129 9.13 13.47 5.23
C GLY A 129 9.33 14.64 4.27
N LEU A 130 8.34 14.92 3.41
CA LEU A 130 8.41 16.03 2.43
C LEU A 130 8.51 17.40 3.13
N GLY A 131 7.82 17.59 4.24
CA GLY A 131 7.94 18.80 5.06
C GLY A 131 9.31 18.90 5.75
N ARG A 132 9.78 17.79 6.32
CA ARG A 132 11.01 17.74 7.12
C ARG A 132 12.30 17.89 6.29
N PHE A 133 12.30 17.38 5.06
CA PHE A 133 13.47 17.36 4.17
C PHE A 133 13.37 18.38 3.03
N LYS A 134 12.51 19.40 3.17
CA LYS A 134 12.31 20.45 2.18
C LYS A 134 13.57 21.30 1.93
N ASN A 135 14.47 21.35 2.90
CA ASN A 135 15.73 22.12 2.90
C ASN A 135 16.94 21.18 2.93
#